data_AF-A0A7S0AIW7-F1
#
_entry.id   AF-A0A7S0AIW7-F1
#
_cell.length_a   1.000
_cell.length_b   1.000
_cell.length_c   1.000
_cell.angle_alpha   90.00
_cell.angle_beta   90.00
_cell.angle_gamma   90.00
#
_symmetry.space_group_name_H-M   'P 1'
#
loop_
_entity.id
_entity.type
_entity.pdbx_description
1 polymer ?
#
loop_
_entity_poly.entity_id
_entity_poly.type
_entity_poly.pdbx_seq_one_letter_code
_entity_poly.pdbx_strand_id
1 'polypeptide(L)'
;MDWLRSHCAARFGVEPRPFEYSKKWRFDNLANSTNATRILFTNGLNDGWSVGGIKEALSDSILALNLKTGAHHSDLSHVGPSKYDTKEVKVAFKKISKILGGWIEEVRSESKEKRHASLPKSLRLGSHKVETFS
;
A
#
# COMPACT_ATOMS: atom_id res chain seq x y z
N MET A 1 19.31 -23.80 9.82
CA MET A 1 19.81 -22.71 8.95
C MET A 1 21.27 -22.92 8.52
N ASP A 2 21.96 -23.95 9.01
CA ASP A 2 23.40 -24.15 8.75
C ASP A 2 23.72 -24.30 7.27
N TRP A 3 22.89 -25.04 6.53
CA TRP A 3 23.04 -25.16 5.08
C TRP A 3 23.04 -23.79 4.37
N LEU A 4 22.09 -22.91 4.71
CA LEU A 4 21.97 -21.59 4.08
C LEU A 4 23.19 -20.72 4.37
N ARG A 5 23.67 -20.75 5.62
CA ARG A 5 24.89 -20.03 6.04
C ARG A 5 26.11 -20.52 5.26
N SER A 6 26.37 -21.83 5.31
CA SER A 6 27.51 -22.43 4.62
C SER A 6 27.46 -22.19 3.11
N HIS A 7 26.28 -22.31 2.49
CA HIS A 7 26.11 -22.08 1.06
C HIS A 7 26.40 -20.62 0.67
N CYS A 8 25.85 -19.65 1.41
CA CYS A 8 26.06 -18.23 1.12
C CYS A 8 27.50 -17.79 1.40
N ALA A 9 28.11 -18.26 2.49
CA ALA A 9 29.49 -17.97 2.80
C ALA A 9 30.42 -18.51 1.70
N ALA A 10 30.23 -19.76 1.27
CA ALA A 10 31.07 -20.40 0.25
C ALA A 10 30.89 -19.76 -1.14
N ARG A 11 29.66 -19.40 -1.52
CA ARG A 11 29.36 -18.90 -2.88
C ARG A 11 29.58 -17.40 -3.04
N PHE A 12 29.32 -16.62 -1.99
CA PHE A 12 29.26 -15.17 -2.07
C PHE A 12 30.10 -14.45 -1.01
N GLY A 13 30.73 -15.16 -0.06
CA GLY A 13 31.53 -14.54 1.01
C GLY A 13 30.71 -13.74 2.01
N VAL A 14 29.40 -14.03 2.13
CA VAL A 14 28.48 -13.30 3.02
C VAL A 14 27.78 -14.23 4.01
N GLU A 15 27.47 -13.68 5.18
CA GLU A 15 26.66 -14.36 6.19
C GLU A 15 25.20 -13.90 6.10
N PRO A 16 24.23 -14.80 5.89
CA PRO A 16 22.81 -14.47 5.84
C PRO A 16 22.31 -13.87 7.17
N ARG A 17 21.52 -12.80 7.09
CA ARG A 17 20.88 -12.14 8.25
C ARG A 17 19.36 -12.32 8.22
N PRO A 18 18.83 -13.51 8.54
CA PRO A 18 17.45 -13.90 8.22
C PRO A 18 16.35 -13.05 8.89
N PHE A 19 16.65 -12.40 10.02
CA PHE A 19 15.68 -11.59 10.77
C PHE A 19 15.90 -10.08 10.65
N GLU A 20 16.90 -9.64 9.88
CA GLU A 20 17.24 -8.21 9.83
C GLU A 20 16.06 -7.37 9.35
N TYR A 21 15.41 -7.77 8.25
CA TYR A 21 14.30 -7.01 7.70
C TYR A 21 13.03 -7.11 8.52
N SER A 22 12.69 -8.28 9.07
CA SER A 22 11.50 -8.40 9.94
C SER A 22 11.66 -7.54 11.20
N LYS A 23 12.85 -7.50 11.80
CA LYS A 23 13.14 -6.63 12.95
C LYS A 23 13.16 -5.15 12.58
N LYS A 24 13.76 -4.80 11.43
CA LYS A 24 13.89 -3.42 10.98
C LYS A 24 12.53 -2.81 10.64
N TRP A 25 11.69 -3.55 9.92
CA TRP A 25 10.43 -3.04 9.37
C TRP A 25 9.19 -3.44 10.17
N ARG A 26 9.34 -4.30 11.18
CA ARG A 26 8.28 -4.68 12.11
C ARG A 26 7.01 -5.18 11.41
N PHE A 27 7.18 -6.06 10.41
CA PHE A 27 6.06 -6.57 9.62
C PHE A 27 4.99 -7.30 10.46
N ASP A 28 5.37 -7.82 11.63
CA ASP A 28 4.50 -8.44 12.63
C ASP A 28 3.62 -7.44 13.38
N ASN A 29 3.96 -6.15 13.39
CA ASN A 29 3.21 -5.09 14.05
C ASN A 29 3.17 -3.81 13.22
N LEU A 30 3.05 -3.94 11.89
CA LEU A 30 3.25 -2.84 10.94
C LEU A 30 2.35 -1.64 11.24
N ALA A 31 1.08 -1.88 11.58
CA ALA A 31 0.09 -0.83 11.82
C ALA A 31 0.37 0.03 13.06
N ASN A 32 0.98 -0.53 14.12
CA ASN A 32 1.16 0.19 15.39
C ASN A 32 2.61 0.61 15.65
N SER A 33 3.58 -0.06 15.01
CA SER A 33 5.00 0.16 15.29
C SER A 33 5.72 0.99 14.23
N THR A 34 5.01 1.44 13.20
CA THR A 34 5.55 2.25 12.12
C THR A 34 4.58 3.37 11.75
N ASN A 35 5.06 4.38 11.02
CA ASN A 35 4.21 5.42 10.41
C ASN A 35 3.68 5.01 9.03
N ALA A 36 3.59 3.70 8.76
CA ALA A 36 3.10 3.18 7.50
C ALA A 36 1.61 3.54 7.31
N THR A 37 1.30 4.14 6.17
CA THR A 37 -0.07 4.48 5.77
C THR A 37 -0.19 4.29 4.26
N ARG A 38 -1.42 4.15 3.76
CA ARG A 38 -1.72 4.05 2.32
C ARG A 38 -1.00 2.90 1.64
N ILE A 39 -1.14 1.70 2.22
CA ILE A 39 -0.61 0.45 1.67
C ILE A 39 -1.78 -0.45 1.33
N LEU A 40 -1.79 -1.01 0.12
CA LEU A 40 -2.75 -2.02 -0.30
C LEU A 40 -2.00 -3.31 -0.62
N PHE A 41 -2.18 -4.32 0.23
CA PHE A 41 -1.70 -5.68 -0.05
C PHE A 41 -2.70 -6.40 -0.93
N THR A 42 -2.28 -6.84 -2.11
CA THR A 42 -3.09 -7.65 -3.01
C THR A 42 -2.56 -9.08 -3.06
N ASN A 43 -3.44 -10.08 -3.02
CA ASN A 43 -3.05 -11.48 -3.10
C ASN A 43 -3.95 -12.22 -4.09
N GLY A 44 -3.36 -12.95 -5.03
CA GLY A 44 -4.06 -14.02 -5.73
C GLY A 44 -4.02 -15.30 -4.91
N LEU A 45 -5.17 -15.94 -4.63
CA LEU A 45 -5.20 -17.13 -3.77
C LEU A 45 -4.73 -18.41 -4.45
N ASN A 46 -4.53 -18.39 -5.77
CA ASN A 46 -3.81 -19.46 -6.49
C ASN A 46 -2.29 -19.23 -6.53
N ASP A 47 -1.79 -18.16 -5.91
CA ASP A 47 -0.37 -17.90 -5.76
C ASP A 47 0.18 -18.61 -4.51
N GLY A 48 1.21 -19.44 -4.68
CA GLY A 48 1.91 -20.07 -3.56
C GLY A 48 2.53 -19.05 -2.60
N TRP A 49 2.86 -17.84 -3.07
CA TRP A 49 3.40 -16.77 -2.23
C TRP A 49 2.35 -16.12 -1.32
N SER A 50 1.06 -16.27 -1.64
CA SER A 50 -0.04 -15.69 -0.83
C SER A 50 -0.10 -16.24 0.59
N VAL A 51 0.50 -17.42 0.84
CA VAL A 51 0.62 -18.02 2.18
C VAL A 51 1.38 -17.09 3.12
N GLY A 52 2.46 -16.46 2.65
CA GLY A 52 3.30 -15.53 3.43
C GLY A 52 2.85 -14.07 3.39
N GLY A 53 1.81 -13.73 2.62
CA GLY A 53 1.30 -12.38 2.47
C GLY A 53 0.36 -11.94 3.60
N ILE A 54 0.18 -10.62 3.74
CA ILE A 54 -0.84 -10.02 4.61
C ILE A 54 -2.20 -10.15 3.91
N LYS A 55 -3.13 -10.86 4.55
CA LYS A 55 -4.45 -11.20 3.99
C LYS A 55 -5.60 -10.40 4.61
N GLU A 56 -5.36 -9.67 5.68
CA GLU A 56 -6.36 -8.86 6.37
C GLU A 56 -5.91 -7.41 6.48
N ALA A 57 -6.86 -6.48 6.53
CA ALA A 57 -6.54 -5.08 6.77
C ALA A 57 -5.94 -4.92 8.17
N LEU A 58 -4.85 -4.16 8.27
CA LEU A 58 -4.15 -3.91 9.53
C LEU A 58 -4.55 -2.58 10.16
N SER A 59 -5.13 -1.67 9.37
CA SER A 59 -5.72 -0.39 9.80
C SER A 59 -6.64 0.16 8.70
N ASP A 60 -7.24 1.33 8.93
CA ASP A 60 -8.08 2.02 7.94
C ASP A 60 -7.34 2.42 6.65
N SER A 61 -6.01 2.49 6.68
CA SER A 61 -5.17 2.85 5.52
C SER A 61 -4.18 1.77 5.09
N ILE A 62 -4.09 0.67 5.83
CA ILE A 62 -3.30 -0.51 5.47
C ILE A 62 -4.30 -1.64 5.16
N LEU A 63 -4.64 -1.76 3.90
CA LEU A 63 -5.73 -2.60 3.41
C LEU A 63 -5.21 -3.90 2.81
N ALA A 64 -6.08 -4.91 2.74
CA ALA A 64 -5.83 -6.16 2.03
C ALA A 64 -6.95 -6.48 1.03
N LEU A 65 -6.59 -7.02 -0.14
CA LEU A 65 -7.51 -7.48 -1.17
C LEU A 65 -7.09 -8.86 -1.69
N ASN A 66 -7.92 -9.86 -1.42
CA ASN A 66 -7.65 -11.24 -1.83
C ASN A 66 -8.54 -11.62 -3.01
N LEU A 67 -7.94 -12.11 -4.08
CA LEU A 67 -8.59 -12.53 -5.32
C LEU A 67 -8.58 -14.05 -5.39
N LYS A 68 -9.75 -14.69 -5.27
CA LYS A 68 -9.86 -16.17 -5.28
C LYS A 68 -9.35 -16.80 -6.57
N THR A 69 -9.55 -16.12 -7.69
CA THR A 69 -9.14 -16.57 -9.02
C THR A 69 -7.79 -15.99 -9.46
N GLY A 70 -7.20 -15.08 -8.67
CA GLY A 70 -5.88 -14.51 -8.97
C GLY A 70 -4.76 -15.52 -8.71
N ALA A 71 -3.73 -15.48 -9.55
CA ALA A 71 -2.44 -16.12 -9.35
C ALA A 71 -1.39 -15.06 -8.94
N HIS A 72 -0.12 -15.31 -9.22
CA HIS A 72 0.97 -14.38 -8.87
C HIS A 72 0.69 -12.99 -9.45
N HIS A 73 0.45 -12.02 -8.56
CA HIS A 73 0.16 -10.59 -8.84
C HIS A 73 -0.74 -10.34 -10.07
N SER A 74 -1.86 -11.08 -10.20
CA SER A 74 -2.76 -10.97 -11.36
C SER A 74 -3.49 -9.64 -11.51
N ASP A 75 -3.46 -8.81 -10.46
CA ASP A 75 -3.96 -7.44 -10.45
C ASP A 75 -3.02 -6.45 -11.16
N LEU A 76 -1.74 -6.80 -11.33
CA LEU A 76 -0.77 -6.00 -12.05
C LEU A 76 -0.77 -6.32 -13.55
N SER A 77 -0.93 -5.28 -14.37
CA SER A 77 -0.75 -5.33 -15.82
C SER A 77 -0.25 -4.00 -16.33
N HIS A 78 0.65 -4.02 -17.31
CA HIS A 78 1.22 -2.81 -17.92
C HIS A 78 0.17 -1.92 -18.62
N VAL A 79 -0.94 -2.50 -19.08
CA VAL A 79 -1.97 -1.81 -19.87
C VAL A 79 -3.37 -1.91 -19.24
N GLY A 80 -3.46 -2.40 -17.99
CA GLY A 80 -4.72 -2.72 -17.33
C GLY A 80 -5.25 -4.13 -17.70
N PRO A 81 -6.45 -4.49 -17.23
CA PRO A 81 -6.92 -5.86 -17.30
C PRO A 81 -7.26 -6.27 -18.74
N SER A 82 -6.85 -7.48 -19.11
CA SER A 82 -7.07 -8.13 -20.39
C SER A 82 -8.49 -8.66 -20.53
N LYS A 83 -8.96 -8.86 -21.77
CA LYS A 83 -10.23 -9.55 -22.04
C LYS A 83 -10.25 -10.98 -21.48
N TYR A 84 -9.09 -11.63 -21.35
CA TYR A 84 -8.93 -12.99 -20.83
C TYR A 84 -8.89 -13.05 -19.29
N ASP A 85 -8.76 -11.92 -18.61
CA ASP A 85 -8.77 -11.90 -17.15
C ASP A 85 -10.14 -12.30 -16.62
N THR A 86 -10.12 -12.93 -15.44
CA THR A 86 -11.34 -13.28 -14.73
C THR A 86 -12.14 -12.03 -14.39
N LYS A 87 -13.46 -12.19 -14.20
CA LYS A 87 -14.32 -11.09 -13.78
C LYS A 87 -13.84 -10.47 -12.45
N GLU A 88 -13.34 -11.29 -11.54
CA GLU A 88 -12.83 -10.86 -10.25
C GLU A 88 -11.59 -9.97 -10.38
N VAL A 89 -10.60 -10.35 -11.21
CA VAL A 89 -9.40 -9.52 -11.48
C VAL A 89 -9.80 -8.16 -12.07
N LYS A 90 -10.72 -8.14 -13.03
CA LYS A 90 -11.23 -6.88 -13.62
C LYS A 90 -11.91 -5.97 -12.60
N VAL A 91 -12.70 -6.55 -11.69
CA VAL A 91 -13.37 -5.80 -10.61
C VAL A 91 -12.34 -5.31 -9.59
N ALA A 92 -11.38 -6.15 -9.22
CA ALA A 92 -10.28 -5.80 -8.33
C ALA A 92 -9.47 -4.63 -8.88
N PHE A 93 -9.11 -4.64 -10.16
CA PHE A 93 -8.41 -3.52 -10.81
C PHE A 93 -9.16 -2.19 -10.63
N LYS A 94 -10.48 -2.17 -10.90
CA LYS A 94 -11.30 -0.95 -10.68
C LYS A 94 -11.30 -0.50 -9.22
N LYS A 95 -11.38 -1.46 -8.28
CA LYS A 95 -11.34 -1.19 -6.84
C LYS A 95 -9.98 -0.61 -6.42
N ILE A 96 -8.89 -1.21 -6.88
CA ILE A 96 -7.52 -0.74 -6.64
C ILE A 96 -7.35 0.69 -7.17
N SER A 97 -7.73 0.94 -8.42
CA SER A 97 -7.65 2.28 -9.02
C SER A 97 -8.44 3.33 -8.24
N LYS A 98 -9.62 2.97 -7.71
CA LYS A 98 -10.42 3.87 -6.86
C LYS A 98 -9.72 4.18 -5.54
N ILE A 99 -9.15 3.17 -4.88
CA ILE A 99 -8.41 3.34 -3.62
C ILE A 99 -7.20 4.25 -3.84
N LEU A 100 -6.35 3.93 -4.83
CA LEU A 100 -5.16 4.71 -5.14
C LEU A 100 -5.49 6.14 -5.57
N GLY A 101 -6.54 6.32 -6.39
CA GLY A 101 -7.04 7.63 -6.77
C GLY A 101 -7.51 8.46 -5.58
N GLY A 102 -8.20 7.83 -4.61
CA GLY A 102 -8.59 8.48 -3.36
C GLY A 102 -7.38 8.98 -2.57
N TRP A 103 -6.36 8.13 -2.40
CA TRP A 103 -5.12 8.50 -1.71
C TRP A 103 -4.36 9.64 -2.40
N ILE A 104 -4.34 9.67 -3.73
CA ILE A 104 -3.74 10.79 -4.47
C ILE A 104 -4.48 12.10 -4.15
N GLU A 105 -5.81 12.10 -4.15
CA GLU A 105 -6.58 13.31 -3.86
C GLU A 105 -6.46 13.76 -2.39
N GLU A 106 -6.40 12.82 -1.44
CA GLU A 106 -6.07 13.12 -0.04
C GLU A 106 -4.72 13.85 0.07
N VAL A 107 -3.66 13.30 -0.53
CA VAL A 107 -2.31 13.89 -0.47
C VAL A 107 -2.28 15.27 -1.13
N ARG A 108 -3.00 15.47 -2.24
CA ARG A 108 -3.13 16.79 -2.89
C ARG A 108 -3.83 17.79 -1.98
N SER A 109 -4.86 17.34 -1.25
CA SER A 109 -5.62 18.17 -0.31
C SER A 109 -4.77 18.58 0.88
N GLU A 110 -4.09 17.64 1.53
CA GLU A 110 -3.15 17.89 2.62
C GLU A 110 -2.03 18.86 2.22
N SER A 111 -1.52 18.73 0.99
CA SER A 111 -0.46 19.61 0.46
C SER A 111 -0.96 21.04 0.27
N LYS A 112 -2.18 21.23 -0.23
CA LYS A 112 -2.81 22.56 -0.35
C LYS A 112 -3.05 23.19 1.02
N GLU A 113 -3.54 22.41 1.97
CA GLU A 113 -3.78 22.88 3.34
C GLU A 113 -2.48 23.32 4.02
N LYS A 114 -1.41 22.50 3.92
CA LYS A 114 -0.08 22.86 4.44
C LYS A 114 0.46 24.13 3.78
N ARG A 115 0.28 24.29 2.46
CA ARG A 115 0.70 25.51 1.74
C ARG A 115 -0.12 26.73 2.15
N HIS A 116 -1.42 26.59 2.39
CA HIS A 116 -2.25 27.68 2.90
C HIS A 116 -1.87 28.04 4.34
N ALA A 117 -1.62 27.02 5.17
CA ALA A 117 -1.19 27.17 6.56
C ALA A 117 0.24 27.73 6.71
N SER A 118 1.07 27.73 5.66
CA SER A 118 2.40 28.36 5.66
C SER A 118 2.39 29.81 5.17
N LEU A 119 1.28 30.32 4.61
CA LEU A 119 1.17 31.72 4.20
C LEU A 119 1.18 32.66 5.42
N PRO A 120 1.77 33.87 5.30
CA PRO A 120 1.64 34.93 6.29
C PRO A 120 0.16 35.21 6.59
N LYS A 121 -0.18 35.53 7.84
CA LYS A 121 -1.59 35.79 8.24
C LYS A 121 -2.28 36.85 7.39
N SER A 122 -1.53 37.83 6.87
CA SER A 122 -2.04 38.87 5.96
C SER A 122 -2.46 38.38 4.57
N LEU A 123 -1.99 37.21 4.15
CA LEU A 123 -2.25 36.60 2.84
C LEU A 123 -3.17 35.38 2.90
N ARG A 124 -3.60 34.96 4.11
CA ARG A 124 -4.65 33.95 4.26
C ARG A 124 -5.97 34.66 4.02
N LEU A 125 -6.69 34.31 2.95
CA LEU A 125 -8.04 34.84 2.75
C LEU A 125 -8.88 34.45 3.97
N GLY A 126 -9.34 35.45 4.72
CA GLY A 126 -10.29 35.24 5.79
C GLY A 126 -11.55 34.62 5.20
N SER A 127 -12.01 33.52 5.78
CA SER A 127 -13.33 32.97 5.53
C SER A 127 -14.38 34.04 5.84
N HIS A 128 -14.75 34.84 4.84
CA HIS A 128 -15.94 35.67 4.91
C HIS A 128 -17.10 34.68 5.00
N LYS A 129 -17.72 34.63 6.18
CA LYS A 129 -19.04 34.02 6.34
C LYS A 129 -19.94 34.65 5.27
N VAL A 130 -20.39 33.84 4.33
CA VAL A 130 -21.50 34.20 3.46
C VAL A 130 -22.71 34.26 4.41
N GLU A 131 -23.07 35.47 4.84
CA GLU A 131 -24.35 35.72 5.46
C GLU A 131 -25.42 35.46 4.40
N THR A 132 -26.13 34.35 4.56
CA THR A 132 -27.37 34.09 3.84
C THR A 132 -28.39 35.14 4.29
N PHE A 133 -28.71 36.08 3.41
CA PHE A 133 -29.89 36.92 3.57
C PHE A 133 -31.15 36.06 3.37
N SER A 134 -32.13 36.33 4.23
CA SER A 134 -33.32 35.55 4.51
C SER A 134 -34.29 35.38 3.34
#